data_AF-A0A163SL64-F1
#
_entry.id   AF-A0A163SL64-F1
#
_cell.length_a   1.000
_cell.length_b   1.000
_cell.length_c   1.000
_cell.angle_alpha   90.00
_cell.angle_beta   90.00
_cell.angle_gamma   90.00
#
_symmetry.space_group_name_H-M   'P 1'
#
loop_
_entity.id
_entity.type
_entity.pdbx_description
1 polymer ?
#
loop_
_entity_poly.entity_id
_entity_poly.type
_entity_poly.pdbx_seq_one_letter_code
_entity_poly.pdbx_strand_id
1 'polypeptide(L)'
;MKNTQKELEQFQLRKNWEISQESPDKSTESLLLNHMLLTTEIAEIAEELRKMLNRAYSLNKDGVGQEDAFIMAKHEVAEDIGKEIADSIAYLSKFATFFERDMEEDIRNKLDEIDKRDKPNLQRRMKGGKVNV
;
A
#
# COMPACT_ATOMS: atom_id res chain seq x y z
N MET A 1 5.48 -5.66 -13.09
CA MET A 1 5.61 -6.11 -11.69
C MET A 1 6.50 -7.36 -11.58
N LYS A 2 6.46 -8.28 -12.55
CA LYS A 2 7.27 -9.50 -12.57
C LYS A 2 8.79 -9.26 -12.43
N ASN A 3 9.34 -8.26 -13.12
CA ASN A 3 10.77 -7.91 -12.99
C ASN A 3 11.09 -7.34 -11.61
N THR A 4 10.25 -6.43 -11.09
CA THR A 4 10.39 -5.83 -9.76
C THR A 4 10.33 -6.88 -8.66
N GLN A 5 9.38 -7.82 -8.72
CA GLN A 5 9.27 -8.93 -7.77
C GLN A 5 10.56 -9.78 -7.77
N LYS A 6 11.09 -10.11 -8.96
CA LYS A 6 12.36 -10.84 -9.08
C LYS A 6 13.55 -10.05 -8.52
N GLU A 7 13.65 -8.76 -8.79
CA GLU A 7 14.72 -7.91 -8.26
C GLU A 7 14.70 -7.87 -6.73
N LEU A 8 13.51 -7.74 -6.14
CA LEU A 8 13.28 -7.76 -4.70
C LEU A 8 13.61 -9.12 -4.08
N GLU A 9 13.15 -10.21 -4.69
CA GLU A 9 13.49 -11.58 -4.28
C GLU A 9 15.00 -11.79 -4.26
N GLN A 10 15.70 -11.43 -5.34
CA GLN A 10 17.15 -11.57 -5.42
C GLN A 10 17.86 -10.70 -4.38
N PHE A 11 17.35 -9.50 -4.10
CA PHE A 11 17.90 -8.64 -3.06
C PHE A 11 17.73 -9.27 -1.67
N GLN A 12 16.54 -9.79 -1.37
CA GLN A 12 16.22 -10.44 -0.10
C GLN A 12 17.11 -11.67 0.13
N LEU A 13 17.25 -12.54 -0.87
CA LEU A 13 18.14 -13.71 -0.81
C LEU A 13 19.60 -13.32 -0.54
N ARG A 14 20.11 -12.28 -1.22
CA ARG A 14 21.48 -11.78 -0.96
C ARG A 14 21.68 -11.26 0.47
N LYS A 15 20.61 -10.84 1.14
CA LYS A 15 20.63 -10.31 2.50
C LYS A 15 20.27 -11.37 3.55
N ASN A 16 19.91 -12.59 3.16
CA ASN A 16 19.28 -13.60 4.01
C ASN A 16 18.01 -13.05 4.69
N TRP A 17 17.23 -12.30 3.93
CA TRP A 17 16.00 -11.63 4.35
C TRP A 17 14.78 -12.25 3.67
N GLU A 18 14.84 -13.49 3.20
CA GLU A 18 13.68 -14.25 2.73
C GLU A 18 12.82 -14.73 3.92
N ILE A 19 11.61 -15.23 3.63
CA ILE A 19 10.84 -15.97 4.64
C ILE A 19 11.49 -17.35 4.77
N SER A 20 11.84 -17.75 5.99
CA SER A 20 12.53 -19.02 6.22
C SER A 20 11.67 -20.21 5.77
N GLN A 21 12.32 -21.17 5.12
CA GLN A 21 11.72 -22.44 4.69
C GLN A 21 12.41 -23.66 5.33
N GLU A 22 13.20 -23.44 6.39
CA GLU A 22 13.99 -24.51 7.03
C GLU A 22 13.12 -25.54 7.76
N SER A 23 12.02 -25.10 8.36
CA SER A 23 11.05 -25.94 9.06
C SER A 23 9.72 -25.20 9.23
N PRO A 24 8.60 -25.90 9.49
CA PRO A 24 7.30 -25.27 9.73
C PRO A 24 7.32 -24.21 10.84
N ASP A 25 8.04 -24.45 11.94
CA ASP A 25 8.14 -23.52 13.06
C ASP A 25 8.90 -22.25 12.64
N LYS A 26 10.02 -22.40 11.93
CA LYS A 26 10.80 -21.26 11.41
C LYS A 26 10.05 -20.47 10.35
N SER A 27 9.31 -21.14 9.47
CA SER A 27 8.42 -20.46 8.53
C SER A 27 7.34 -19.67 9.26
N THR A 28 6.74 -20.23 10.31
CA THR A 28 5.70 -19.55 11.11
C THR A 28 6.26 -18.31 11.81
N GLU A 29 7.40 -18.41 12.50
CA GLU A 29 8.08 -17.28 13.13
C GLU A 29 8.39 -16.18 12.11
N SER A 30 8.94 -16.56 10.95
CA SER A 30 9.31 -15.63 9.89
C SER A 30 8.09 -14.96 9.24
N LEU A 31 7.00 -15.71 9.00
CA LEU A 31 5.74 -15.17 8.48
C LEU A 31 5.13 -14.15 9.43
N LEU A 32 5.10 -14.44 10.74
CA LEU A 32 4.59 -13.52 11.75
C LEU A 32 5.41 -12.23 11.79
N LEU A 33 6.74 -12.33 11.77
CA LEU A 33 7.61 -11.16 11.74
C LEU A 33 7.35 -10.29 10.49
N ASN A 34 7.30 -10.88 9.30
CA ASN A 34 7.05 -10.13 8.07
C ASN A 34 5.63 -9.55 8.01
N HIS A 35 4.67 -10.22 8.65
CA HIS A 35 3.32 -9.69 8.77
C HIS A 35 3.32 -8.43 9.64
N MET A 36 3.99 -8.47 10.79
CA MET A 36 4.13 -7.30 11.65
C MET A 36 4.82 -6.14 10.93
N LEU A 37 5.91 -6.41 10.21
CA LEU A 37 6.62 -5.38 9.44
C LEU A 37 5.73 -4.76 8.36
N LEU A 38 5.05 -5.58 7.54
CA LEU A 38 4.09 -5.08 6.55
C LEU A 38 3.01 -4.20 7.21
N THR A 39 2.46 -4.60 8.36
CA THR A 39 1.45 -3.78 9.03
C THR A 39 1.98 -2.45 9.55
N THR A 40 3.27 -2.37 9.89
CA THR A 40 3.94 -1.11 10.24
C THR A 40 4.01 -0.17 9.04
N GLU A 41 4.49 -0.66 7.89
CA GLU A 41 4.58 0.17 6.67
C GLU A 41 3.20 0.70 6.24
N ILE A 42 2.15 -0.13 6.36
CA ILE A 42 0.77 0.29 6.08
C ILE A 42 0.29 1.37 7.07
N ALA A 43 0.71 1.28 8.34
CA ALA A 43 0.42 2.31 9.34
C ALA A 43 1.18 3.61 9.05
N GLU A 44 2.39 3.54 8.52
CA GLU A 44 3.17 4.71 8.10
C GLU A 44 2.54 5.40 6.89
N ILE A 45 2.01 4.67 5.90
CA ILE A 45 1.16 5.25 4.84
C ILE A 45 -0.03 6.01 5.45
N ALA A 46 -0.71 5.42 6.43
CA ALA A 46 -1.86 6.06 7.09
C ALA A 46 -1.45 7.34 7.85
N GLU A 47 -0.27 7.33 8.46
CA GLU A 47 0.31 8.48 9.14
C GLU A 47 0.67 9.61 8.17
N GLU A 48 1.26 9.31 7.01
CA GLU A 48 1.56 10.31 5.98
C GLU A 48 0.27 10.95 5.41
N LEU A 49 -0.78 10.15 5.21
CA LEU A 49 -2.09 10.67 4.83
C LEU A 49 -2.67 11.60 5.91
N ARG A 50 -2.53 11.23 7.19
CA ARG A 50 -2.97 12.07 8.32
C ARG A 50 -2.19 13.39 8.36
N LYS A 51 -0.87 13.35 8.18
CA LYS A 51 -0.01 14.55 8.10
C LYS A 51 -0.45 15.46 6.95
N MET A 52 -0.66 14.91 5.76
CA MET A 52 -1.14 15.65 4.59
C MET A 52 -2.45 16.40 4.87
N LEU A 53 -3.44 15.71 5.44
CA LEU A 53 -4.75 16.31 5.70
C LEU A 53 -4.69 17.42 6.76
N ASN A 54 -3.94 17.18 7.84
CA ASN A 54 -3.72 18.20 8.88
C ASN A 54 -2.99 19.43 8.33
N ARG A 55 -2.03 19.21 7.43
CA ARG A 55 -1.28 20.27 6.80
C ARG A 55 -2.14 21.11 5.86
N ALA A 56 -2.96 20.47 5.02
CA ALA A 56 -3.92 21.15 4.16
C ALA A 56 -4.91 22.00 4.98
N TYR A 57 -5.39 21.45 6.10
CA TYR A 57 -6.29 22.17 7.02
C TYR A 57 -5.61 23.39 7.65
N SER A 58 -4.35 23.26 8.08
CA SER A 58 -3.57 24.39 8.62
C SER A 58 -3.38 25.49 7.59
N LEU A 59 -2.91 25.14 6.38
CA LEU A 59 -2.70 26.10 5.29
C LEU A 59 -4.00 26.84 4.93
N ASN A 60 -5.13 26.14 4.93
CA ASN A 60 -6.41 26.77 4.66
C ASN A 60 -6.83 27.75 5.77
N LYS A 61 -6.58 27.43 7.05
CA LYS A 61 -6.76 28.37 8.16
C LYS A 61 -5.89 29.61 8.05
N ASP A 62 -4.70 29.46 7.47
CA ASP A 62 -3.75 30.55 7.26
C ASP A 62 -4.09 31.39 6.02
N GLY A 63 -5.23 31.12 5.36
CA GLY A 63 -5.77 31.92 4.25
C GLY A 63 -5.44 31.38 2.86
N VAL A 64 -4.76 30.23 2.74
CA VAL A 64 -4.53 29.58 1.45
C VAL A 64 -5.85 28.98 0.93
N GLY A 65 -6.13 29.15 -0.37
CA GLY A 65 -7.29 28.55 -1.01
C GLY A 65 -7.33 27.04 -0.79
N GLN A 66 -8.53 26.45 -0.62
CA GLN A 66 -8.68 25.04 -0.24
C GLN A 66 -7.97 24.08 -1.21
N GLU A 67 -8.09 24.32 -2.52
CA GLU A 67 -7.46 23.50 -3.55
C GLU A 67 -5.92 23.62 -3.52
N ASP A 68 -5.41 24.84 -3.43
CA ASP A 68 -3.98 25.11 -3.33
C ASP A 68 -3.37 24.51 -2.06
N ALA A 69 -4.05 24.66 -0.92
CA ALA A 69 -3.65 24.08 0.36
C ALA A 69 -3.53 22.55 0.30
N PHE A 70 -4.48 21.89 -0.37
CA PHE A 70 -4.44 20.45 -0.57
C PHE A 70 -3.29 20.02 -1.48
N ILE A 71 -3.10 20.72 -2.61
CA ILE A 71 -2.01 20.43 -3.56
C ILE A 71 -0.65 20.61 -2.88
N MET A 72 -0.44 21.70 -2.14
CA MET A 72 0.78 21.97 -1.38
C MET A 72 1.05 20.84 -0.38
N ALA A 73 0.07 20.50 0.47
CA ALA A 73 0.24 19.45 1.46
C ALA A 73 0.52 18.07 0.83
N LYS A 74 -0.14 17.75 -0.28
CA LYS A 74 0.13 16.52 -1.05
C LYS A 74 1.57 16.48 -1.54
N HIS A 75 2.10 17.59 -2.06
CA HIS A 75 3.49 17.66 -2.52
C HIS A 75 4.48 17.53 -1.36
N GLU A 76 4.17 18.10 -0.20
CA GLU A 76 5.02 18.02 1.00
C GLU A 76 5.22 16.58 1.49
N VAL A 77 4.20 15.70 1.41
CA VAL A 77 4.30 14.29 1.87
C VAL A 77 4.66 13.28 0.78
N ALA A 78 4.79 13.72 -0.48
CA ALA A 78 4.83 12.81 -1.63
C ALA A 78 6.03 11.86 -1.64
N GLU A 79 7.18 12.33 -1.14
CA GLU A 79 8.38 11.50 -1.08
C GLU A 79 8.24 10.40 -0.02
N ASP A 80 7.80 10.77 1.19
CA ASP A 80 7.71 9.85 2.32
C ASP A 80 6.64 8.79 2.09
N ILE A 81 5.44 9.18 1.64
CA ILE A 81 4.41 8.19 1.28
C ILE A 81 4.88 7.24 0.16
N GLY A 82 5.75 7.71 -0.74
CA GLY A 82 6.36 6.87 -1.78
C GLY A 82 7.29 5.80 -1.22
N LYS A 83 8.05 6.11 -0.16
CA LYS A 83 8.91 5.16 0.55
C LYS A 83 8.08 4.06 1.21
N GLU A 84 7.05 4.46 1.98
CA GLU A 84 6.20 3.50 2.71
C GLU A 84 5.42 2.56 1.76
N ILE A 85 5.01 3.06 0.59
CA ILE A 85 4.43 2.24 -0.48
C ILE A 85 5.46 1.24 -1.02
N ALA A 86 6.70 1.67 -1.25
CA ALA A 86 7.75 0.80 -1.76
C ALA A 86 8.10 -0.29 -0.75
N ASP A 87 8.20 0.04 0.54
CA ASP A 87 8.46 -0.92 1.62
C ASP A 87 7.29 -1.91 1.77
N SER A 88 6.05 -1.44 1.69
CA SER A 88 4.86 -2.30 1.63
C SER A 88 4.92 -3.29 0.46
N ILE A 89 5.30 -2.82 -0.74
CA ILE A 89 5.48 -3.68 -1.92
C ILE A 89 6.60 -4.70 -1.69
N ALA A 90 7.69 -4.32 -1.02
CA ALA A 90 8.81 -5.22 -0.73
C ALA A 90 8.36 -6.41 0.14
N TYR A 91 7.59 -6.15 1.21
CA TYR A 91 7.04 -7.22 2.06
C TYR A 91 5.97 -8.05 1.35
N LEU A 92 5.05 -7.42 0.59
CA LEU A 92 4.07 -8.15 -0.21
C LEU A 92 4.74 -9.07 -1.24
N SER A 93 5.82 -8.60 -1.87
CA SER A 93 6.63 -9.41 -2.79
C SER A 93 7.27 -10.59 -2.07
N LYS A 94 7.76 -10.38 -0.84
CA LYS A 94 8.33 -11.45 -0.01
C LYS A 94 7.31 -12.55 0.30
N PHE A 95 6.08 -12.17 0.64
CA PHE A 95 4.97 -13.12 0.80
C PHE A 95 4.66 -13.85 -0.50
N ALA A 96 4.53 -13.12 -1.62
CA ALA A 96 4.26 -13.73 -2.91
C ALA A 96 5.33 -14.76 -3.30
N THR A 97 6.60 -14.45 -3.09
CA THR A 97 7.72 -15.38 -3.30
C THR A 97 7.60 -16.63 -2.42
N PHE A 98 7.31 -16.48 -1.13
CA PHE A 98 7.12 -17.62 -0.22
C PHE A 98 5.96 -18.52 -0.63
N PHE A 99 4.86 -17.95 -1.13
CA PHE A 99 3.70 -18.69 -1.62
C PHE A 99 3.80 -19.11 -3.11
N GLU A 100 4.97 -18.91 -3.73
CA GLU A 100 5.23 -19.24 -5.14
C GLU A 100 4.20 -18.59 -6.11
N ARG A 101 3.80 -17.34 -5.82
CA ARG A 101 2.82 -16.58 -6.60
C ARG A 101 3.49 -15.56 -7.52
N ASP A 102 2.96 -15.43 -8.73
CA ASP A 102 3.26 -14.31 -9.64
C ASP A 102 2.28 -13.17 -9.37
N MET A 103 2.77 -12.08 -8.78
CA MET A 103 1.93 -10.93 -8.43
C MET A 103 1.30 -10.26 -9.65
N GLU A 104 1.98 -10.26 -10.80
CA GLU A 104 1.48 -9.60 -12.00
C GLU A 104 0.29 -10.37 -12.58
N GLU A 105 0.38 -11.70 -12.61
CA GLU A 105 -0.71 -12.58 -13.00
C GLU A 105 -1.89 -12.46 -12.03
N ASP A 106 -1.63 -12.45 -10.72
CA ASP A 106 -2.67 -12.31 -9.70
C ASP A 106 -3.42 -10.98 -9.79
N ILE A 107 -2.70 -9.89 -10.04
CA ILE A 107 -3.31 -8.58 -10.28
C ILE A 107 -4.17 -8.59 -11.54
N ARG A 108 -3.67 -9.15 -12.66
CA ARG A 108 -4.44 -9.23 -13.92
C ARG A 108 -5.72 -10.01 -13.74
N ASN A 109 -5.63 -11.21 -13.15
CA ASN A 109 -6.78 -12.06 -12.87
C ASN A 109 -7.81 -11.32 -12.00
N LYS A 110 -7.35 -10.55 -11.00
CA LYS A 110 -8.22 -9.77 -10.14
C LYS A 110 -8.90 -8.62 -10.87
N LEU A 111 -8.19 -7.92 -11.75
CA LEU A 111 -8.75 -6.84 -12.56
C LEU A 111 -9.80 -7.35 -13.55
N ASP A 112 -9.54 -8.48 -14.22
CA ASP A 112 -10.50 -9.13 -15.11
C ASP A 112 -11.76 -9.57 -14.34
N GLU A 113 -11.60 -10.07 -13.12
CA GLU A 113 -12.72 -10.39 -12.24
C GLU A 113 -13.53 -9.13 -11.91
N ILE A 114 -12.87 -8.01 -11.62
CA ILE A 114 -13.53 -6.74 -11.27
C ILE A 114 -14.28 -6.15 -12.48
N ASP A 115 -13.69 -6.19 -13.67
CA ASP A 115 -14.30 -5.67 -14.91
C ASP A 115 -15.59 -6.41 -15.27
N LYS A 116 -15.61 -7.73 -15.04
CA LYS A 116 -16.80 -8.58 -15.26
C LYS A 116 -17.90 -8.40 -14.21
N ARG A 117 -17.68 -7.60 -13.16
CA ARG A 117 -18.72 -7.34 -12.14
C ARG A 117 -19.68 -6.27 -12.66
N ASP A 118 -20.93 -6.66 -12.91
CA ASP A 118 -22.03 -5.77 -13.31
C ASP A 118 -22.37 -4.64 -12.30
N LYS A 119 -21.83 -4.67 -11.08
CA LYS A 119 -22.09 -3.66 -10.05
C LYS A 119 -20.82 -2.87 -9.72
N PRO A 120 -20.83 -1.53 -9.86
CA PRO A 120 -19.71 -0.71 -9.41
C PRO A 120 -19.62 -0.78 -7.87
N ASN A 121 -18.50 -1.29 -7.36
CA ASN A 121 -18.23 -1.34 -5.93
C ASN A 121 -18.15 0.08 -5.34
N LEU A 122 -19.03 0.34 -4.36
CA LEU A 122 -19.08 1.41 -3.34
C LEU A 122 -19.03 2.90 -3.75
N GLN A 123 -18.33 3.31 -4.82
CA GLN A 123 -18.20 4.74 -5.18
C GLN A 123 -19.53 5.41 -5.59
N ARG A 124 -20.51 4.63 -6.07
CA ARG A 124 -21.84 5.16 -6.43
C ARG A 124 -22.70 5.59 -5.21
N ARG A 125 -22.40 5.12 -3.99
CA ARG A 125 -23.17 5.52 -2.78
C ARG A 125 -22.78 6.89 -2.24
N MET A 126 -21.56 7.38 -2.48
CA MET A 126 -21.13 8.69 -1.99
C MET A 126 -21.69 9.86 -2.81
N LYS A 127 -22.11 9.65 -4.07
CA LYS A 127 -22.78 10.67 -4.90
C LYS A 127 -24.31 10.72 -4.72
N GLY A 128 -24.88 9.81 -3.92
CA GLY A 128 -26.33 9.70 -3.68
C GLY A 128 -26.81 10.29 -2.36
N GLY A 129 -25.92 10.83 -1.53
CA GLY A 129 -26.27 11.53 -0.29
C GLY A 129 -26.85 12.91 -0.58
N LYS A 130 -28.09 12.97 -1.09
CA LYS A 130 -28.93 14.15 -0.82
C LYS A 130 -29.12 14.20 0.69
N VAL A 131 -28.42 15.13 1.34
CA VAL A 131 -28.84 15.62 2.66
C VAL A 131 -30.20 16.27 2.43
N ASN A 132 -31.26 15.54 2.77
CA ASN A 132 -32.58 16.11 2.92
C ASN A 132 -32.82 16.28 4.42
N VAL A 133 -32.96 17.56 4.79
CA VAL A 133 -33.42 18.15 6.05
C VAL A 133 -32.47 18.06 7.24
#